data_AF-F8IGV9-F1
#
_entry.id   AF-F8IGV9-F1
#
_cell.length_a   1.000
_cell.length_b   1.000
_cell.length_c   1.000
_cell.angle_alpha   90.00
_cell.angle_beta   90.00
_cell.angle_gamma   90.00
#
_symmetry.space_group_name_H-M   'P 1'
#
loop_
_entity.id
_entity.type
_entity.pdbx_description
1 polymer ?
#
loop_
_entity_poly.entity_id
_entity_poly.type
_entity_poly.pdbx_seq_one_letter_code
_entity_poly.pdbx_strand_id
1 'polypeptide(L)' 'MGDWVYFAGVYDTKFEAYCAVMWVEADERIRRSARPTQVEVYRLRNGKYGVRFLPQRDVAQRARAE' A
#
# COMPACT_ATOMS: atom_id res chain seq x y z
N MET A 1 10.88 11.60 -4.25
CA MET A 1 10.34 10.61 -3.29
C MET A 1 8.87 10.37 -3.61
N GLY A 2 8.45 9.11 -3.71
CA GLY A 2 7.04 8.77 -3.84
C GLY A 2 6.38 8.79 -2.46
N ASP A 3 5.12 9.19 -2.40
CA ASP A 3 4.35 9.23 -1.16
C ASP A 3 3.82 7.83 -0.84
N TRP A 4 3.99 7.41 0.42
CA TRP A 4 3.46 6.13 0.90
C TRP A 4 1.94 6.19 0.96
N VAL A 5 1.29 5.16 0.40
CA VAL A 5 -0.14 4.95 0.54
C VAL A 5 -0.39 3.94 1.66
N TYR A 6 -1.24 4.30 2.62
CA TYR A 6 -1.58 3.46 3.75
C TYR A 6 -2.84 2.65 3.44
N PHE A 7 -2.73 1.33 3.55
CA PHE A 7 -3.89 0.45 3.41
C PHE A 7 -4.77 0.56 4.66
N ALA A 8 -6.09 0.49 4.47
CA ALA A 8 -7.07 0.86 5.50
C ALA A 8 -7.08 -0.05 6.75
N GLY A 9 -6.49 -1.25 6.68
CA GLY A 9 -6.49 -2.21 7.77
C GLY A 9 -5.37 -2.00 8.80
N VAL A 10 -5.73 -2.08 10.08
CA VAL A 10 -4.80 -2.29 11.20
C VAL A 10 -5.06 -3.64 11.86
N TYR A 11 -4.00 -4.32 12.25
CA TYR A 11 -4.01 -5.73 12.66
C TYR A 11 -3.34 -5.91 14.02
N ASP A 12 -3.78 -6.90 14.80
CA ASP A 12 -3.26 -7.15 16.14
C ASP A 12 -1.94 -7.91 16.08
N THR A 13 -1.77 -8.75 15.07
CA THR A 13 -0.54 -9.53 14.86
C THR A 13 0.18 -9.16 13.56
N LYS A 14 1.50 -9.37 13.56
CA LYS A 14 2.31 -9.21 12.34
C LYS A 14 1.89 -10.19 11.24
N PHE A 15 1.40 -11.36 11.63
CA PHE A 15 0.92 -12.40 10.72
C PHE A 15 -0.32 -11.95 9.96
N GLU A 16 -1.34 -11.42 10.65
CA GLU A 16 -2.52 -10.84 10.02
C GLU A 16 -2.18 -9.73 9.02
N ALA A 17 -1.23 -8.85 9.39
CA ALA A 17 -0.75 -7.80 8.49
C ALA A 17 -0.03 -8.37 7.25
N TYR A 18 0.71 -9.46 7.39
CA TYR A 18 1.31 -10.16 6.23
C TYR A 18 0.25 -10.78 5.32
N CYS A 19 -0.80 -11.37 5.87
CA CYS A 19 -1.92 -11.84 5.05
C CYS A 19 -2.51 -10.68 4.23
N ALA A 20 -2.64 -9.49 4.82
CA ALA A 20 -3.13 -8.31 4.13
C ALA A 20 -2.21 -7.78 3.02
N VAL A 21 -0.88 -8.03 3.10
CA VAL A 21 0.05 -7.73 1.99
C VAL A 21 -0.37 -8.47 0.72
N MET A 22 -0.71 -9.77 0.84
CA MET A 22 -1.15 -10.58 -0.30
C MET A 22 -2.41 -10.00 -0.96
N TRP A 23 -3.33 -9.45 -0.15
CA TRP A 23 -4.52 -8.76 -0.66
C TRP A 23 -4.14 -7.47 -1.39
N VAL A 24 -3.28 -6.62 -0.82
CA VAL A 24 -2.82 -5.39 -1.47
C VAL A 24 -2.15 -5.66 -2.80
N GLU A 25 -1.34 -6.73 -2.87
CA GLU A 25 -0.70 -7.14 -4.09
C GLU A 25 -1.69 -7.67 -5.11
N ALA A 26 -2.73 -8.41 -4.70
CA ALA A 26 -3.71 -9.06 -5.58
C ALA A 26 -4.89 -8.18 -6.01
N ASP A 27 -5.24 -7.16 -5.22
CA ASP A 27 -6.44 -6.35 -5.38
C ASP A 27 -6.43 -5.56 -6.71
N GLU A 28 -7.38 -5.90 -7.58
CA GLU A 28 -7.48 -5.33 -8.92
C GLU A 28 -7.87 -3.84 -8.89
N ARG A 29 -8.61 -3.39 -7.87
CA ARG A 29 -8.97 -1.99 -7.69
C ARG A 29 -7.75 -1.14 -7.34
N ILE A 30 -6.86 -1.67 -6.50
CA ILE A 30 -5.57 -1.03 -6.21
C ILE A 30 -4.72 -1.00 -7.48
N ARG A 31 -4.56 -2.15 -8.16
CA ARG A 31 -3.74 -2.25 -9.39
C ARG A 31 -4.20 -1.33 -10.52
N ARG A 32 -5.51 -1.09 -10.68
CA ARG A 32 -6.05 -0.17 -11.69
C ARG A 32 -5.77 1.30 -11.39
N SER A 33 -5.73 1.69 -10.12
CA SER A 33 -5.51 3.08 -9.73
C SER A 33 -4.04 3.42 -9.50
N ALA A 34 -3.29 2.47 -8.97
CA ALA A 34 -1.90 2.62 -8.56
C ALA A 34 -1.28 1.24 -8.40
N ARG A 35 -0.50 0.80 -9.39
CA ARG A 35 0.18 -0.49 -9.30
C ARG A 35 1.20 -0.45 -8.15
N PRO A 36 1.06 -1.28 -7.10
CA PRO A 36 2.00 -1.25 -5.99
C PRO A 36 3.38 -1.76 -6.44
N THR A 37 4.44 -1.01 -6.17
CA THR A 37 5.84 -1.41 -6.50
C THR A 37 6.59 -1.98 -5.30
N GLN A 38 6.21 -1.55 -4.10
CA GLN A 38 6.81 -1.99 -2.85
C GLN A 38 5.70 -2.00 -1.79
N VAL A 39 5.54 -3.12 -1.08
CA VAL A 39 4.56 -3.26 0.00
C VAL A 39 5.29 -3.60 1.30
N GLU A 40 4.96 -2.92 2.38
CA GLU A 40 5.62 -3.07 3.68
C GLU A 40 4.62 -3.16 4.82
N VAL A 41 4.94 -3.99 5.82
CA VAL A 41 4.29 -3.99 7.13
C VAL A 41 5.02 -3.01 8.05
N TYR A 42 4.28 -2.11 8.69
CA TYR A 42 4.81 -1.20 9.71
C TYR A 42 4.13 -1.45 11.06
N ARG A 43 4.82 -1.10 12.15
CA ARG A 43 4.29 -1.20 13.52
C ARG A 43 3.87 0.18 14.03
N LEU A 44 2.67 0.26 14.58
CA LEU A 44 2.14 1.45 15.22
C LEU A 44 2.66 1.56 16.66
N ARG A 45 2.60 2.77 17.23
CA ARG A 45 2.99 3.04 18.62
C ARG A 45 2.16 2.26 19.64
N ASN A 46 0.92 1.94 19.31
CA ASN A 46 0.02 1.14 20.16
C ASN A 46 0.25 -0.38 20.04
N GLY A 47 1.29 -0.81 19.32
CA GLY A 47 1.64 -2.22 19.17
C GLY A 47 0.97 -2.95 18.00
N LYS A 48 -0.07 -2.36 17.38
CA LYS A 48 -0.74 -2.89 16.18
C LYS A 48 0.14 -2.78 14.94
N TYR A 49 -0.26 -3.45 13.87
CA TYR A 49 0.45 -3.50 12.59
C TYR A 49 -0.43 -2.93 11.48
N GLY A 50 0.19 -2.28 10.49
CA GLY A 50 -0.51 -1.81 9.29
C GLY A 50 0.29 -2.16 8.04
N VAL A 51 -0.34 -2.01 6.88
CA VAL A 51 0.29 -2.22 5.57
C VAL A 51 0.34 -0.90 4.82
N ARG A 52 1.46 -0.64 4.15
CA ARG A 52 1.63 0.51 3.25
C ARG A 52 2.29 0.07 1.95
N PHE A 53 2.08 0.83 0.88
CA PHE A 53 2.74 0.57 -0.38
C PHE A 53 3.17 1.85 -1.11
N LEU A 54 4.19 1.73 -1.95
CA LEU A 54 4.55 2.76 -2.91
C LEU A 54 3.76 2.54 -4.19
N PRO A 55 3.02 3.55 -4.68
CA PRO A 55 2.39 3.46 -5.98
C PRO A 55 3.46 3.61 -7.08
N GLN A 56 3.35 2.82 -8.14
CA GLN A 56 4.07 3.06 -9.38
C GLN A 56 3.61 4.43 -9.87
N ARG A 57 4.53 5.42 -9.89
CA ARG A 57 4.26 6.70 -10.55
C ARG A 57 4.08 6.40 -12.03
N ASP A 58 2.82 6.32 -12.45
CA ASP A 58 2.50 6.33 -13.86
C ASP A 58 2.91 7.71 -14.40
N VAL A 59 3.91 7.73 -15.27
CA VAL A 59 4.40 8.93 -15.95
C VAL A 59 3.25 9.63 -16.71
N ALA A 60 2.15 8.90 -16.97
CA ALA A 60 0.91 9.37 -17.57
C ALA A 60 0.12 10.40 -16.74
N GLN A 61 0.30 10.48 -15.40
CA GLN A 61 -0.45 11.45 -14.60
C GLN A 61 0.09 12.89 -14.68
N ARG A 62 1.31 13.10 -15.19
CA ARG A 62 1.85 14.45 -15.43
C ARG A 62 1.29 15.11 -16.69
N ALA A 63 0.92 14.33 -17.71
CA ALA A 63 0.44 14.84 -18.99
C ALA A 63 -1.00 15.40 -18.96
N ARG A 64 -1.72 15.31 -17.83
CA ARG A 64 -3.06 15.90 -17.64
C ARG A 64 -3.05 17.15 -16.75
N ALA A 65 -1.88 17.58 -16.30
CA ALA A 65 -1.70 18.78 -15.48
C ALA A 65 -0.99 19.93 -16.24
N GLU A 66 -0.78 19.78 -17.55
CA GLU A 66 -0.32 20.83 -18.47
C GLU A 66 -1.45 21.23 -19.43
#